data_AF-A0A667YUX9-F1
#
_entry.id   AF-A0A667YUX9-F1
#
_cell.length_a   1.000
_cell.length_b   1.000
_cell.length_c   1.000
_cell.angle_alpha   90.00
_cell.angle_beta   90.00
_cell.angle_gamma   90.00
#
_symmetry.space_group_name_H-M   'P 1'
#
loop_
_entity.id
_entity.type
_entity.pdbx_description
1 polymer ?
#
loop_
_entity_poly.entity_id
_entity_poly.type
_entity_poly.pdbx_seq_one_letter_code
_entity_poly.pdbx_strand_id
1 'polypeptide(L)'
;FPMKLIHTVLSSQSQLIGPPQPIVAILGEDIILPCHLEPAMDAVAMTVEWARPDLKPKFIYVWRDGVGLLVDQNPSYKDRTSLFINKLNHGDVSLKLSEVKLSDEGRYRCFIPSIRRETFIQLNVGSVSSPVLGINKDPSGVVLECESKGWYPEPELFWLDAEGKLLSAGAPETVRGPDGLYTVSSRVTSHSNSFTCRVQQSKIQQTRESQIHIPGENDFKFIQIINCKQLLSHLHKIHAALYRRPKTVSCPEARQRR
;
A
#
# COMPACT_ATOMS: atom_id res chain seq x y z
N PHE A 1 11.00 39.82 -55.15
CA PHE A 1 11.41 39.23 -53.86
C PHE A 1 10.23 38.47 -53.27
N PRO A 2 10.18 37.13 -53.27
CA PRO A 2 9.21 36.42 -52.46
C PRO A 2 9.77 36.27 -51.04
N MET A 3 9.01 36.73 -50.03
CA MET A 3 9.31 36.40 -48.64
C MET A 3 9.07 34.90 -48.43
N LYS A 4 10.14 34.15 -48.14
CA LYS A 4 10.04 32.79 -47.59
C LYS A 4 9.50 32.91 -46.17
N LEU A 5 8.28 32.41 -45.96
CA LEU A 5 7.75 32.14 -44.63
C LEU A 5 8.59 30.98 -44.05
N ILE A 6 9.51 31.30 -43.14
CA ILE A 6 10.23 30.28 -42.37
C ILE A 6 9.23 29.73 -41.36
N HIS A 7 8.57 28.61 -41.69
CA HIS A 7 7.94 27.76 -40.70
C HIS A 7 9.05 27.16 -39.85
N THR A 8 9.41 27.85 -38.76
CA THR A 8 10.17 27.24 -37.69
C THR A 8 9.26 26.19 -37.07
N VAL A 9 9.40 24.93 -37.50
CA VAL A 9 8.84 23.80 -36.77
C VAL A 9 9.54 23.81 -35.42
N LEU A 10 8.91 24.39 -34.40
CA LEU A 10 9.27 24.10 -33.03
C LEU A 10 9.07 22.61 -32.86
N SER A 11 10.14 21.83 -32.96
CA SER A 11 10.15 20.46 -32.48
C SER A 11 9.83 20.54 -30.99
N SER A 12 8.56 20.31 -30.62
CA SER A 12 8.18 20.16 -29.23
C SER A 12 8.85 18.89 -28.72
N GLN A 13 9.99 19.04 -28.05
CA GLN A 13 10.68 17.91 -27.45
C GLN A 13 9.78 17.35 -26.34
N SER A 14 9.27 16.14 -26.50
CA SER A 14 8.45 15.52 -25.46
C SER A 14 9.20 15.43 -24.14
N GLN A 15 8.43 15.58 -23.07
CA GLN A 15 8.86 15.46 -21.70
C GLN A 15 8.35 14.15 -21.12
N LEU A 16 9.02 13.67 -20.08
CA LEU A 16 8.61 12.48 -19.35
C LEU A 16 7.97 12.92 -18.04
N ILE A 17 6.68 12.62 -17.86
CA ILE A 17 5.85 13.13 -16.78
C ILE A 17 5.56 12.00 -15.80
N GLY A 18 5.79 12.28 -14.52
CA GLY A 18 5.43 11.43 -13.39
C GLY A 18 4.32 12.07 -12.56
N PRO A 19 3.88 11.43 -11.47
CA PRO A 19 2.88 11.99 -10.58
C PRO A 19 3.46 13.22 -9.84
N PRO A 20 2.67 14.26 -9.57
CA PRO A 20 3.13 15.47 -8.88
C PRO A 20 3.33 15.26 -7.37
N GLN A 21 2.73 14.20 -6.81
CA GLN A 21 2.78 13.86 -5.40
C GLN A 21 3.25 12.40 -5.20
N PRO A 22 3.79 12.07 -4.02
CA PRO A 22 4.10 10.69 -3.68
C PRO A 22 2.88 9.78 -3.79
N ILE A 23 3.10 8.54 -4.21
CA ILE A 23 2.07 7.51 -4.29
C ILE A 23 2.13 6.65 -3.03
N VAL A 24 0.97 6.25 -2.53
CA VAL A 24 0.87 5.25 -1.45
C VAL A 24 0.44 3.91 -2.05
N ALA A 25 1.19 2.86 -1.75
CA ALA A 25 0.81 1.49 -2.04
C ALA A 25 0.52 0.70 -0.76
N ILE A 26 -0.49 -0.17 -0.80
CA ILE A 26 -0.80 -1.07 0.31
C ILE A 26 0.07 -2.32 0.21
N LEU A 27 0.64 -2.72 1.35
CA LEU A 27 1.48 -3.91 1.48
C LEU A 27 0.75 -5.16 0.96
N GLY A 28 1.43 -5.92 0.10
CA GLY A 28 0.92 -7.14 -0.52
C GLY A 28 0.02 -6.91 -1.75
N GLU A 29 -0.37 -5.67 -2.06
CA GLU A 29 -1.15 -5.36 -3.26
C GLU A 29 -0.26 -5.07 -4.48
N ASP A 30 -0.88 -5.00 -5.66
CA ASP A 30 -0.24 -4.52 -6.88
C ASP A 30 -0.40 -3.00 -6.97
N ILE A 31 0.62 -2.29 -7.50
CA ILE A 31 0.57 -0.85 -7.75
C ILE A 31 1.07 -0.52 -9.16
N ILE A 32 0.61 0.63 -9.69
CA ILE A 32 1.13 1.22 -10.92
C ILE A 32 1.91 2.48 -10.56
N LEU A 33 3.17 2.55 -11.00
CA LEU A 33 3.99 3.77 -10.96
C LEU A 33 3.82 4.49 -12.31
N PRO A 34 3.08 5.60 -12.35
CA PRO A 34 2.75 6.28 -13.59
C PRO A 34 3.97 7.02 -14.15
N CYS A 35 4.19 6.87 -15.44
CA CYS A 35 5.21 7.58 -16.20
C CYS A 35 4.80 7.63 -17.67
N HIS A 36 4.68 8.81 -18.27
CA HIS A 36 4.24 8.94 -19.66
C HIS A 36 4.90 10.12 -20.39
N LEU A 37 4.88 10.08 -21.71
CA LEU A 37 5.41 11.14 -22.57
C LEU A 37 4.33 12.20 -22.85
N GLU A 38 4.71 13.48 -22.73
CA GLU A 38 3.86 14.62 -23.07
C GLU A 38 4.62 15.61 -23.98
N PRO A 39 4.14 15.90 -25.20
CA PRO A 39 3.00 15.26 -25.86
C PRO A 39 3.24 13.77 -26.13
N ALA A 40 2.14 13.02 -26.19
CA ALA A 40 2.13 11.58 -26.45
C ALA A 40 2.85 11.23 -27.76
N MET A 41 3.67 10.17 -27.71
CA MET A 41 4.41 9.64 -28.86
C MET A 41 4.64 8.13 -28.72
N ASP A 42 4.87 7.46 -29.84
CA ASP A 42 5.12 6.02 -29.84
C ASP A 42 6.47 5.68 -29.19
N ALA A 43 6.41 4.97 -28.05
CA ALA A 43 7.56 4.51 -27.29
C ALA A 43 7.87 3.01 -27.49
N VAL A 44 7.18 2.29 -28.37
CA VAL A 44 7.33 0.83 -28.56
C VAL A 44 8.77 0.46 -28.90
N ALA A 45 9.38 1.20 -29.84
CA ALA A 45 10.76 0.99 -30.28
C ALA A 45 11.81 1.67 -29.37
N MET A 46 11.40 2.40 -28.34
CA MET A 46 12.32 3.08 -27.43
C MET A 46 12.83 2.15 -26.35
N THR A 47 14.02 2.41 -25.82
CA THR A 47 14.46 1.81 -24.55
C THR A 47 13.79 2.56 -23.40
N VAL A 48 13.17 1.83 -22.47
CA VAL A 48 12.63 2.38 -21.23
C VAL A 48 13.35 1.73 -20.05
N GLU A 49 13.90 2.56 -19.17
CA GLU A 49 14.62 2.12 -17.98
C GLU A 49 13.86 2.56 -16.73
N TRP A 50 13.51 1.58 -15.89
CA TRP A 50 13.08 1.81 -14.52
C TRP A 50 14.18 1.40 -13.55
N ALA A 51 14.55 2.30 -12.66
CA ALA A 51 15.63 2.09 -11.71
C ALA A 51 15.29 2.60 -10.30
N ARG A 52 15.93 1.98 -9.32
CA ARG A 52 16.04 2.38 -7.92
C ARG A 52 17.45 2.90 -7.67
N PRO A 53 17.66 4.22 -7.62
CA PRO A 53 19.01 4.80 -7.49
C PRO A 53 19.75 4.40 -6.21
N ASP A 54 19.01 4.02 -5.17
CA ASP A 54 19.49 3.58 -3.86
C ASP A 54 19.92 2.10 -3.83
N LEU A 55 19.63 1.32 -4.86
CA LEU A 55 19.92 -0.11 -4.91
C LEU A 55 21.10 -0.46 -5.82
N LYS A 56 21.70 -1.62 -5.55
CA LYS A 56 22.70 -2.28 -6.40
C LYS A 56 22.31 -3.76 -6.58
N PRO A 57 22.02 -4.24 -7.80
CA PRO A 57 21.86 -3.50 -9.05
C PRO A 57 20.73 -2.46 -9.00
N LYS A 58 20.87 -1.35 -9.72
CA LYS A 58 19.88 -0.26 -9.70
C LYS A 58 18.67 -0.51 -10.59
N PHE A 59 18.81 -1.29 -11.66
CA PHE A 59 17.74 -1.50 -12.63
C PHE A 59 16.70 -2.45 -12.06
N ILE A 60 15.44 -2.05 -12.04
CA ILE A 60 14.33 -2.89 -11.57
C ILE A 60 13.47 -3.41 -12.72
N TYR A 61 13.56 -2.77 -13.89
CA TYR A 61 12.96 -3.23 -15.14
C TYR A 61 13.59 -2.46 -16.31
N VAL A 62 13.85 -3.16 -17.43
CA VAL A 62 14.32 -2.54 -18.68
C VAL A 62 13.52 -3.11 -19.85
N TRP A 63 12.96 -2.23 -20.68
CA TRP A 63 12.37 -2.57 -21.97
C TRP A 63 13.31 -2.16 -23.08
N ARG A 64 13.62 -3.09 -24.00
CA ARG A 64 14.45 -2.82 -25.19
C ARG A 64 14.16 -3.87 -26.26
N ASP A 65 14.17 -3.47 -27.52
CA ASP A 65 14.02 -4.36 -28.69
C ASP A 65 12.76 -5.26 -28.63
N GLY A 66 11.66 -4.72 -28.10
CA GLY A 66 10.38 -5.44 -28.01
C GLY A 66 10.30 -6.46 -26.88
N VAL A 67 11.28 -6.53 -25.98
CA VAL A 67 11.31 -7.48 -24.86
C VAL A 67 11.69 -6.81 -23.53
N GLY A 68 11.19 -7.38 -22.44
CA GLY A 68 11.67 -7.06 -21.09
C GLY A 68 13.01 -7.75 -20.85
N LEU A 69 14.06 -6.98 -20.59
CA LEU A 69 15.40 -7.51 -20.31
C LEU A 69 15.55 -7.81 -18.82
N LEU A 70 16.00 -9.03 -18.51
CA LEU A 70 16.27 -9.50 -17.14
C LEU A 70 17.76 -9.39 -16.76
N VAL A 71 18.63 -9.03 -17.71
CA VAL A 71 20.07 -8.89 -17.47
C VAL A 71 20.32 -7.72 -16.51
N ASP A 72 21.06 -7.98 -15.43
CA ASP A 72 21.33 -7.02 -14.34
C ASP A 72 20.10 -6.44 -13.62
N GLN A 73 18.94 -7.10 -13.76
CA GLN A 73 17.74 -6.73 -13.00
C GLN A 73 17.97 -7.03 -11.51
N ASN A 74 17.58 -6.09 -10.66
CA ASN A 74 17.63 -6.26 -9.21
C ASN A 74 16.78 -7.49 -8.81
N PRO A 75 17.36 -8.49 -8.12
CA PRO A 75 16.67 -9.73 -7.78
C PRO A 75 15.35 -9.54 -7.01
N SER A 76 15.23 -8.49 -6.19
CA SER A 76 14.03 -8.21 -5.40
C SER A 76 12.81 -7.79 -6.24
N TYR A 77 13.03 -7.42 -7.51
CA TYR A 77 12.01 -6.95 -8.45
C TYR A 77 11.75 -7.93 -9.60
N LYS A 78 12.55 -8.99 -9.69
CA LYS A 78 12.39 -10.01 -10.72
C LYS A 78 10.99 -10.63 -10.63
N ASP A 79 10.35 -10.83 -11.79
CA ASP A 79 9.01 -11.39 -11.94
C ASP A 79 7.87 -10.60 -11.25
N ARG A 80 8.18 -9.42 -10.70
CA ARG A 80 7.22 -8.52 -10.05
C ARG A 80 6.96 -7.24 -10.83
N THR A 81 7.76 -6.96 -11.86
CA THR A 81 7.69 -5.71 -12.63
C THR A 81 7.37 -5.95 -14.10
N SER A 82 6.51 -5.11 -14.67
CA SER A 82 6.13 -5.18 -16.09
C SER A 82 5.62 -3.84 -16.62
N LEU A 83 5.77 -3.58 -17.92
CA LEU A 83 5.09 -2.46 -18.60
C LEU A 83 3.77 -2.90 -19.25
N PHE A 84 2.91 -1.93 -19.53
CA PHE A 84 1.69 -2.13 -20.31
C PHE A 84 2.00 -1.98 -21.80
N ILE A 85 2.39 -3.09 -22.44
CA ILE A 85 2.91 -3.08 -23.83
C ILE A 85 1.93 -2.40 -24.82
N ASN A 86 0.64 -2.61 -24.64
CA ASN A 86 -0.42 -2.04 -25.46
C ASN A 86 -0.63 -0.52 -25.29
N LYS A 87 0.04 0.12 -24.33
CA LYS A 87 -0.03 1.56 -24.10
C LYS A 87 1.25 2.30 -24.50
N LEU A 88 2.33 1.58 -24.81
CA LEU A 88 3.59 2.16 -25.25
C LEU A 88 3.45 3.00 -26.53
N ASN A 89 2.55 2.59 -27.44
CA ASN A 89 2.25 3.32 -28.67
C ASN A 89 1.63 4.72 -28.43
N HIS A 90 1.12 4.97 -27.23
CA HIS A 90 0.62 6.29 -26.79
C HIS A 90 1.58 6.97 -25.79
N GLY A 91 2.80 6.43 -25.62
CA GLY A 91 3.82 7.02 -24.76
C GLY A 91 3.64 6.76 -23.27
N ASP A 92 2.71 5.88 -22.88
CA ASP A 92 2.56 5.44 -21.49
C ASP A 92 3.55 4.32 -21.18
N VAL A 93 4.56 4.66 -20.38
CA VAL A 93 5.67 3.78 -19.97
C VAL A 93 5.57 3.45 -18.47
N SER A 94 4.35 3.46 -17.92
CA SER A 94 4.07 3.18 -16.52
C SER A 94 4.45 1.75 -16.14
N LEU A 95 5.01 1.59 -14.94
CA LEU A 95 5.44 0.30 -14.42
C LEU A 95 4.37 -0.29 -13.49
N LYS A 96 3.95 -1.52 -13.75
CA LYS A 96 3.26 -2.33 -12.76
C LYS A 96 4.30 -2.96 -11.83
N LEU A 97 4.09 -2.84 -10.52
CA LEU A 97 4.82 -3.56 -9.48
C LEU A 97 3.84 -4.44 -8.68
N SER A 98 4.08 -5.74 -8.65
CA SER A 98 3.22 -6.71 -7.97
C SER A 98 3.69 -7.08 -6.57
N GLU A 99 2.73 -7.39 -5.70
CA GLU A 99 2.95 -7.83 -4.31
C GLU A 99 3.89 -6.91 -3.54
N VAL A 100 3.52 -5.64 -3.38
CA VAL A 100 4.34 -4.59 -2.77
C VAL A 100 4.85 -5.01 -1.39
N LYS A 101 6.13 -4.74 -1.13
CA LYS A 101 6.86 -5.04 0.12
C LYS A 101 7.29 -3.75 0.80
N LEU A 102 7.56 -3.79 2.11
CA LEU A 102 8.10 -2.64 2.84
C LEU A 102 9.40 -2.10 2.22
N SER A 103 10.26 -3.00 1.71
CA SER A 103 11.51 -2.65 1.02
C SER A 103 11.33 -1.91 -0.31
N ASP A 104 10.12 -1.93 -0.87
CA ASP A 104 9.83 -1.23 -2.11
C ASP A 104 9.56 0.26 -1.88
N GLU A 105 9.40 0.72 -0.63
CA GLU A 105 9.36 2.14 -0.29
C GLU A 105 10.63 2.84 -0.78
N GLY A 106 10.49 4.01 -1.39
CA GLY A 106 11.61 4.80 -1.87
C GLY A 106 11.36 5.51 -3.21
N ARG A 107 12.45 6.05 -3.75
CA ARG A 107 12.45 6.87 -4.96
C ARG A 107 12.80 6.03 -6.18
N TYR A 108 11.94 6.09 -7.19
CA TYR A 108 12.08 5.41 -8.47
C TYR A 108 12.44 6.42 -9.56
N ARG A 109 13.24 5.99 -10.52
CA ARG A 109 13.61 6.75 -11.73
C ARG A 109 13.02 6.05 -12.94
N CYS A 110 12.21 6.78 -13.70
CA CYS A 110 11.76 6.41 -15.03
C CYS A 110 12.59 7.20 -16.05
N PHE A 111 13.22 6.53 -17.01
CA PHE A 111 14.17 7.17 -17.93
C PHE A 111 14.04 6.60 -19.35
N ILE A 112 14.10 7.49 -20.34
CA ILE A 112 14.16 7.13 -21.76
C ILE A 112 15.46 7.70 -22.35
N PRO A 113 16.48 6.84 -22.60
CA PRO A 113 17.80 7.29 -23.04
C PRO A 113 17.83 8.03 -24.38
N SER A 114 17.03 7.59 -25.36
CA SER A 114 17.03 8.13 -26.74
C SER A 114 16.70 9.62 -26.80
N ILE A 115 15.83 10.09 -25.90
CA ILE A 115 15.43 11.50 -25.79
C ILE A 115 16.03 12.20 -24.56
N ARG A 116 16.82 11.48 -23.75
CA ARG A 116 17.45 11.96 -22.50
C ARG A 116 16.43 12.65 -21.58
N ARG A 117 15.31 11.98 -21.32
CA ARG A 117 14.27 12.46 -20.41
C ARG A 117 14.08 11.49 -19.26
N GLU A 118 14.00 12.04 -18.05
CA GLU A 118 13.73 11.30 -16.83
C GLU A 118 12.67 12.00 -15.99
N THR A 119 12.03 11.21 -15.13
CA THR A 119 11.23 11.70 -14.03
C THR A 119 11.41 10.78 -12.83
N PHE A 120 11.06 11.28 -11.64
CA PHE A 120 11.18 10.55 -10.40
C PHE A 120 9.84 10.40 -9.73
N ILE A 121 9.61 9.21 -9.18
CA ILE A 121 8.37 8.84 -8.49
C ILE A 121 8.75 8.45 -7.07
N GLN A 122 8.12 9.07 -6.08
CA GLN A 122 8.25 8.66 -4.68
C GLN A 122 7.13 7.68 -4.35
N LEU A 123 7.49 6.46 -3.93
CA LEU A 123 6.56 5.46 -3.43
C LEU A 123 6.68 5.38 -1.91
N ASN A 124 5.55 5.54 -1.23
CA ASN A 124 5.38 5.26 0.20
C ASN A 124 4.59 3.97 0.35
N VAL A 125 4.93 3.14 1.33
CA VAL A 125 4.22 1.90 1.61
C VAL A 125 3.35 2.07 2.85
N GLY A 126 2.12 1.58 2.75
CA GLY A 126 1.12 1.58 3.80
C GLY A 126 0.71 0.16 4.17
N SER A 127 0.42 -0.10 5.44
CA SER A 127 -0.29 -1.29 5.88
C SER A 127 -1.30 -0.87 6.94
N VAL A 128 -2.54 -1.34 6.80
CA VAL A 128 -3.65 -0.93 7.66
C VAL A 128 -4.47 -2.15 8.06
N SER A 129 -4.97 -2.15 9.30
CA SER A 129 -5.81 -3.23 9.82
C SER A 129 -6.93 -2.67 10.70
N SER A 130 -7.89 -3.52 11.08
CA SER A 130 -8.96 -3.10 11.98
C SER A 130 -8.53 -3.24 13.43
N PRO A 131 -8.80 -2.25 14.31
CA PRO A 131 -8.65 -2.43 15.75
C PRO A 131 -9.59 -3.49 16.28
N VAL A 132 -9.13 -4.21 17.31
CA VAL A 132 -9.88 -5.20 18.06
C VAL A 132 -10.06 -4.65 19.46
N LEU A 133 -11.31 -4.57 19.90
CA LEU A 133 -11.66 -4.19 21.26
C LEU A 133 -11.73 -5.43 22.15
N GLY A 134 -11.38 -5.29 23.42
CA GLY A 134 -11.57 -6.26 24.48
C GLY A 134 -12.16 -5.59 25.71
N ILE A 135 -12.98 -6.33 26.45
CA ILE A 135 -13.58 -5.85 27.71
C ILE A 135 -13.14 -6.74 28.86
N ASN A 136 -12.58 -6.13 29.90
CA ASN A 136 -12.30 -6.75 31.18
C ASN A 136 -13.06 -6.02 32.29
N LYS A 137 -13.64 -6.77 33.22
CA LYS A 137 -14.24 -6.19 34.43
C LYS A 137 -13.17 -6.11 35.52
N ASP A 138 -13.09 -4.94 36.15
CA ASP A 138 -12.26 -4.68 37.32
C ASP A 138 -13.17 -4.23 38.48
N PRO A 139 -12.81 -4.48 39.76
CA PRO A 139 -13.57 -3.96 40.90
C PRO A 139 -13.81 -2.44 40.86
N SER A 140 -12.93 -1.68 40.19
CA SER A 140 -13.01 -0.22 40.04
C SER A 140 -13.84 0.26 38.83
N GLY A 141 -14.22 -0.63 37.91
CA GLY A 141 -14.98 -0.27 36.71
C GLY A 141 -14.82 -1.24 35.54
N VAL A 142 -15.22 -0.79 34.34
CA VAL A 142 -14.97 -1.54 33.10
C VAL A 142 -13.65 -1.05 32.50
N VAL A 143 -12.75 -1.99 32.25
CA VAL A 143 -11.47 -1.77 31.62
C VAL A 143 -11.57 -2.20 30.17
N LEU A 144 -11.45 -1.23 29.28
CA LEU A 144 -11.45 -1.44 27.83
C LEU A 144 -10.02 -1.56 27.35
N GLU A 145 -9.79 -2.50 26.47
CA GLU A 145 -8.52 -2.72 25.81
C GLU A 145 -8.75 -2.62 24.30
N CYS A 146 -7.87 -1.92 23.61
CA CYS A 146 -7.86 -1.88 22.16
C CYS A 146 -6.49 -2.32 21.70
N GLU A 147 -6.45 -3.22 20.72
CA GLU A 147 -5.23 -3.66 20.07
C GLU A 147 -5.43 -3.65 18.54
N SER A 148 -4.44 -3.18 17.80
CA SER A 148 -4.44 -3.28 16.34
C SER A 148 -3.06 -3.64 15.82
N LYS A 149 -2.99 -4.70 15.01
CA LYS A 149 -1.74 -5.33 14.53
C LYS A 149 -1.56 -5.15 13.03
N GLY A 150 -0.34 -4.98 12.57
CA GLY A 150 -0.01 -4.99 11.14
C GLY A 150 -0.04 -3.60 10.47
N TRP A 151 0.31 -2.56 11.21
CA TRP A 151 0.35 -1.19 10.69
C TRP A 151 1.72 -0.82 10.13
N TYR A 152 1.76 -0.01 9.08
CA TYR A 152 3.01 0.63 8.63
C TYR A 152 2.71 1.89 7.81
N PRO A 153 3.48 2.98 7.99
CA PRO A 153 4.29 3.33 9.16
C PRO A 153 3.52 3.31 10.50
N GLU A 154 4.24 3.63 11.58
CA GLU A 154 3.71 3.70 12.95
C GLU A 154 2.39 4.50 13.05
N PRO A 155 1.33 3.91 13.65
CA PRO A 155 0.02 4.56 13.78
C PRO A 155 -0.16 5.27 15.14
N GLU A 156 -1.22 6.08 15.22
CA GLU A 156 -1.71 6.77 16.42
C GLU A 156 -3.02 6.10 16.89
N LEU A 157 -3.21 5.90 18.20
CA LEU A 157 -4.42 5.30 18.77
C LEU A 157 -5.11 6.29 19.71
N PHE A 158 -6.42 6.48 19.49
CA PHE A 158 -7.27 7.37 20.27
C PHE A 158 -8.53 6.65 20.77
N TRP A 159 -8.98 7.03 21.96
CA TRP A 159 -10.26 6.63 22.51
C TRP A 159 -11.25 7.77 22.41
N LEU A 160 -12.47 7.47 21.95
CA LEU A 160 -13.56 8.43 21.80
C LEU A 160 -14.80 7.95 22.54
N ASP A 161 -15.57 8.88 23.09
CA ASP A 161 -16.91 8.64 23.62
C ASP A 161 -17.98 8.57 22.52
N ALA A 162 -19.26 8.51 22.92
CA ALA A 162 -20.39 8.42 22.00
C ALA A 162 -20.54 9.68 21.12
N GLU A 163 -20.09 10.82 21.63
CA GLU A 163 -20.12 12.13 20.96
C GLU A 163 -18.88 12.36 20.08
N GLY A 164 -17.93 11.42 20.07
CA GLY A 164 -16.70 11.52 19.29
C GLY A 164 -15.62 12.38 19.95
N LYS A 165 -15.74 12.69 21.25
CA LYS A 165 -14.77 13.45 22.02
C LYS A 165 -13.70 12.53 22.61
N LEU A 166 -12.47 13.01 22.64
CA LEU A 166 -11.31 12.29 23.17
C LEU A 166 -11.48 11.98 24.66
N LEU A 167 -11.25 10.71 24.99
CA LEU A 167 -11.16 10.23 26.37
C LEU A 167 -9.72 10.38 26.88
N SER A 168 -9.58 10.71 28.16
CA SER A 168 -8.28 10.71 28.83
C SER A 168 -7.86 9.27 29.11
N ALA A 169 -6.85 8.79 28.39
CA ALA A 169 -6.26 7.48 28.56
C ALA A 169 -4.74 7.61 28.77
N GLY A 170 -4.10 6.54 29.26
CA GLY A 170 -2.64 6.47 29.26
C GLY A 170 -2.08 6.50 27.83
N ALA A 171 -0.79 6.80 27.71
CA ALA A 171 -0.11 6.74 26.42
C ALA A 171 -0.27 5.34 25.80
N PRO A 172 -0.64 5.22 24.51
CA PRO A 172 -0.65 3.93 23.83
C PRO A 172 0.73 3.28 23.86
N GLU A 173 0.74 1.96 23.97
CA GLU A 173 1.93 1.15 23.78
C GLU A 173 2.05 0.78 22.31
N THR A 174 3.23 0.97 21.74
CA THR A 174 3.50 0.63 20.34
C THR A 174 4.74 -0.25 20.26
N VAL A 175 4.60 -1.41 19.62
CA VAL A 175 5.68 -2.38 19.44
C VAL A 175 5.87 -2.66 17.96
N ARG A 176 7.12 -2.69 17.51
CA ARG A 176 7.49 -3.07 16.14
C ARG A 176 7.87 -4.55 16.08
N GLY A 177 7.16 -5.31 15.25
CA GLY A 177 7.41 -6.72 15.02
C GLY A 177 8.63 -6.99 14.14
N PRO A 178 9.10 -8.25 14.08
CA PRO A 178 10.21 -8.66 13.22
C PRO A 178 9.86 -8.58 11.71
N ASP A 179 8.58 -8.58 11.37
CA ASP A 179 8.06 -8.31 10.02
C ASP A 179 8.14 -6.82 9.63
N GLY A 180 8.57 -5.96 10.56
CA GLY A 180 8.70 -4.52 10.39
C GLY A 180 7.39 -3.75 10.59
N LEU A 181 6.29 -4.44 10.91
CA LEU A 181 4.97 -3.86 11.14
C LEU A 181 4.75 -3.49 12.61
N TYR A 182 3.87 -2.52 12.84
CA TYR A 182 3.54 -2.01 14.15
C TYR A 182 2.28 -2.68 14.71
N THR A 183 2.33 -2.96 15.99
CA THR A 183 1.19 -3.27 16.84
C THR A 183 1.03 -2.13 17.83
N VAL A 184 -0.17 -1.54 17.86
CA VAL A 184 -0.51 -0.49 18.82
C VAL A 184 -1.61 -1.00 19.75
N SER A 185 -1.46 -0.75 21.04
CA SER A 185 -2.45 -1.10 22.05
C SER A 185 -2.63 0.03 23.05
N SER A 186 -3.82 0.09 23.64
CA SER A 186 -4.13 1.03 24.71
C SER A 186 -5.24 0.48 25.59
N ARG A 187 -5.25 0.92 26.84
CA ARG A 187 -6.24 0.54 27.84
C ARG A 187 -6.83 1.79 28.48
N VAL A 188 -8.14 1.80 28.69
CA VAL A 188 -8.84 2.90 29.36
C VAL A 188 -9.91 2.36 30.30
N THR A 189 -10.00 2.95 31.48
CA THR A 189 -11.10 2.71 32.41
C THR A 189 -12.10 3.84 32.27
N SER A 190 -13.36 3.52 32.01
CA SER A 190 -14.40 4.52 31.87
C SER A 190 -15.76 3.98 32.29
N HIS A 191 -16.65 4.90 32.65
CA HIS A 191 -18.02 4.63 33.08
C HIS A 191 -19.07 4.99 32.02
N SER A 192 -18.65 5.38 30.81
CA SER A 192 -19.58 5.63 29.70
C SER A 192 -20.16 4.32 29.13
N ASN A 193 -21.17 4.45 28.26
CA ASN A 193 -21.88 3.29 27.68
C ASN A 193 -21.46 3.00 26.24
N SER A 194 -20.71 3.88 25.57
CA SER A 194 -20.24 3.67 24.21
C SER A 194 -18.84 4.20 24.03
N PHE A 195 -18.02 3.43 23.33
CA PHE A 195 -16.60 3.69 23.15
C PHE A 195 -16.16 3.35 21.75
N THR A 196 -15.36 4.23 21.18
CA THR A 196 -14.72 4.01 19.88
C THR A 196 -13.21 4.04 20.05
N CYS A 197 -12.55 2.96 19.64
CA CYS A 197 -11.12 2.96 19.43
C CYS A 197 -10.84 3.35 17.97
N ARG A 198 -10.14 4.46 17.79
CA ARG A 198 -9.71 4.98 16.50
C ARG A 198 -8.21 4.79 16.37
N VAL A 199 -7.79 4.10 15.31
CA VAL A 199 -6.39 4.00 14.90
C VAL A 199 -6.22 4.81 13.62
N GLN A 200 -5.30 5.76 13.64
CA GLN A 200 -5.08 6.72 12.56
C GLN A 200 -3.63 6.71 12.11
N GLN A 201 -3.42 7.00 10.83
CA GLN A 201 -2.12 7.08 10.22
C GLN A 201 -2.05 8.30 9.31
N SER A 202 -1.59 9.41 9.89
CA SER A 202 -1.59 10.73 9.26
C SER A 202 -0.70 10.79 8.00
N LYS A 203 0.39 10.01 7.93
CA LYS A 203 1.32 9.97 6.77
C LYS A 203 0.68 9.45 5.48
N ILE A 204 -0.32 8.57 5.58
CA ILE A 204 -1.03 8.00 4.43
C ILE A 204 -2.53 8.32 4.44
N GLN A 205 -2.96 9.19 5.36
CA GLN A 205 -4.36 9.62 5.53
C GLN A 205 -5.33 8.45 5.69
N GLN A 206 -4.96 7.44 6.49
CA GLN A 206 -5.80 6.28 6.77
C GLN A 206 -6.31 6.30 8.21
N THR A 207 -7.58 5.94 8.39
CA THR A 207 -8.22 5.81 9.70
C THR A 207 -9.03 4.51 9.74
N ARG A 208 -8.99 3.81 10.87
CA ARG A 208 -9.77 2.60 11.15
C ARG A 208 -10.34 2.67 12.56
N GLU A 209 -11.58 2.25 12.70
CA GLU A 209 -12.30 2.35 13.96
C GLU A 209 -12.95 1.02 14.34
N SER A 210 -13.10 0.81 15.64
CA SER A 210 -13.96 -0.22 16.20
C SER A 210 -14.73 0.42 17.34
N GLN A 211 -16.03 0.11 17.42
CA GLN A 211 -16.92 0.65 18.43
C GLN A 211 -17.52 -0.47 19.26
N ILE A 212 -17.71 -0.19 20.55
CA ILE A 212 -18.41 -1.08 21.46
C ILE A 212 -19.42 -0.28 22.28
N HIS A 213 -20.61 -0.87 22.43
CA HIS A 213 -21.66 -0.35 23.29
C HIS A 213 -21.90 -1.34 24.42
N ILE A 214 -21.87 -0.83 25.65
CA ILE A 214 -22.15 -1.58 26.87
C ILE A 214 -23.58 -1.21 27.31
N PRO A 215 -24.55 -2.14 27.20
CA PRO A 215 -25.89 -1.91 27.72
C PRO A 215 -25.86 -1.72 29.24
N GLY A 216 -26.64 -0.77 29.76
CA GLY A 216 -26.72 -0.48 31.20
C GLY A 216 -27.30 -1.62 32.04
N GLU A 217 -26.71 -1.79 33.22
CA GLU A 217 -27.05 -2.62 34.40
C GLU A 217 -27.51 -4.08 34.20
N ASN A 218 -26.69 -5.00 34.75
CA ASN A 218 -26.84 -6.45 34.85
C ASN A 218 -26.82 -7.25 33.54
N ASP A 219 -25.61 -7.57 33.06
CA ASP A 219 -25.32 -8.99 32.85
C ASP A 219 -23.82 -9.27 32.64
N PHE A 220 -23.23 -10.04 33.56
CA PHE A 220 -21.96 -10.74 33.30
C PHE A 220 -22.05 -11.62 32.04
N LYS A 221 -23.27 -12.08 31.70
CA LYS A 221 -23.55 -12.79 30.46
C LYS A 221 -23.27 -11.95 29.21
N PHE A 222 -23.56 -10.65 29.20
CA PHE A 222 -23.32 -9.83 28.01
C PHE A 222 -21.83 -9.63 27.72
N ILE A 223 -21.00 -9.42 28.73
CA ILE A 223 -19.54 -9.31 28.54
C ILE A 223 -18.97 -10.63 28.01
N GLN A 224 -19.41 -11.78 28.56
CA GLN A 224 -19.03 -13.09 28.01
C GLN A 224 -19.52 -13.28 26.56
N ILE A 225 -20.74 -12.84 26.22
CA ILE A 225 -21.27 -12.92 24.85
C ILE A 225 -20.47 -12.04 23.89
N ILE A 226 -20.11 -10.81 24.28
CA ILE A 226 -19.29 -9.92 23.46
C ILE A 226 -17.91 -10.54 23.23
N ASN A 227 -17.24 -10.98 24.31
CA ASN A 227 -15.92 -11.62 24.21
C ASN A 227 -15.99 -12.89 23.33
N CYS A 228 -17.05 -13.70 23.45
CA CYS A 228 -17.28 -14.88 22.62
C CYS A 228 -17.52 -14.52 21.14
N LYS A 229 -18.33 -13.50 20.85
CA LYS A 229 -18.54 -12.99 19.48
C LYS A 229 -17.24 -12.47 18.87
N GLN A 230 -16.39 -11.79 19.65
CA GLN A 230 -15.08 -11.35 19.20
C GLN A 230 -14.16 -12.53 18.89
N LEU A 231 -14.08 -13.52 19.78
CA LEU A 231 -13.35 -14.78 19.56
C LEU A 231 -13.82 -15.50 18.29
N LEU A 232 -15.14 -15.66 18.10
CA LEU A 232 -15.73 -16.24 16.89
C LEU A 232 -15.39 -15.42 15.63
N SER A 233 -15.44 -14.10 15.69
CA SER A 233 -15.05 -13.24 14.56
C SER A 233 -13.56 -13.37 14.22
N HIS A 234 -12.72 -13.53 15.23
CA HIS A 234 -11.29 -13.72 15.06
C HIS A 234 -11.00 -15.11 14.44
N LEU A 235 -11.68 -16.15 14.93
CA LEU A 235 -11.65 -17.49 14.35
C LEU A 235 -12.13 -17.52 12.89
N HIS A 236 -13.20 -16.81 12.54
CA HIS A 236 -13.65 -16.69 11.16
C HIS A 236 -12.64 -15.96 10.26
N LYS A 237 -11.96 -14.92 10.77
CA LYS A 237 -10.87 -14.25 10.03
C LYS A 237 -9.66 -15.17 9.83
N ILE A 238 -9.28 -15.92 10.85
CA ILE A 238 -8.20 -16.93 10.75
C ILE A 238 -8.59 -18.01 9.73
N HIS A 239 -9.83 -18.51 9.79
CA HIS A 239 -10.35 -19.48 8.83
C HIS A 239 -10.34 -18.89 7.41
N ALA A 240 -10.82 -17.66 7.20
CA ALA A 240 -10.78 -17.00 5.90
C ALA A 240 -9.33 -16.76 5.38
N ALA A 241 -8.38 -16.52 6.28
CA ALA A 241 -6.96 -16.37 5.93
C ALA A 241 -6.32 -17.72 5.56
N LEU A 242 -6.63 -18.79 6.30
CA LEU A 242 -6.11 -20.14 6.07
C LEU A 242 -6.72 -20.80 4.82
N TYR A 243 -7.98 -20.51 4.50
CA TYR A 243 -8.72 -21.10 3.37
C TYR A 243 -8.83 -20.18 2.16
N ARG A 244 -8.14 -19.03 2.15
CA ARG A 244 -7.96 -18.21 0.95
C ARG A 244 -7.19 -19.05 -0.07
N ARG A 245 -7.88 -19.55 -1.10
CA ARG A 245 -7.25 -20.32 -2.17
C ARG A 245 -6.08 -19.52 -2.75
N PRO A 246 -4.84 -20.07 -2.80
CA PRO A 246 -3.78 -19.44 -3.58
C PRO A 246 -4.27 -19.30 -5.02
N LYS A 247 -4.05 -18.13 -5.64
CA LYS A 247 -4.32 -17.92 -7.07
C LYS A 247 -3.65 -19.06 -7.83
N THR A 248 -4.43 -19.79 -8.62
CA THR A 248 -3.98 -20.94 -9.39
C THR A 248 -2.78 -20.59 -10.26
N VAL A 249 -1.62 -21.17 -9.98
CA VAL A 249 -0.51 -21.24 -10.92
C VAL A 249 -0.94 -22.18 -12.03
N SER A 250 -1.20 -21.65 -13.22
CA SER A 250 -1.44 -22.45 -14.42
C SER A 250 -0.16 -23.14 -14.85
N CYS A 251 -0.13 -24.49 -14.80
CA CYS A 251 0.93 -25.26 -15.47
C CYS A 251 0.83 -25.09 -17.00
N PRO A 252 1.93 -24.89 -17.73
CA PRO A 252 1.92 -24.93 -19.18
C PRO A 252 1.72 -26.38 -19.67
N GLU A 253 0.77 -26.57 -20.58
CA GLU A 253 0.49 -27.84 -21.24
C GLU A 253 1.72 -28.36 -21.99
N ALA A 254 1.97 -29.66 -21.84
CA ALA A 254 3.06 -30.37 -22.47
C ALA A 254 2.87 -30.44 -24.00
N ARG A 255 3.98 -30.18 -24.71
CA ARG A 255 4.22 -30.51 -26.13
C ARG A 255 3.55 -31.81 -26.56
N GLN A 256 2.72 -31.74 -27.61
CA GLN A 256 2.54 -32.85 -28.54
C GLN A 256 3.42 -32.58 -29.77
N ARG A 257 4.54 -33.31 -29.90
CA ARG A 257 5.22 -33.47 -31.19
C ARG A 257 4.37 -34.41 -32.05
N ARG A 258 3.98 -33.95 -33.23
CA ARG A 258 3.88 -34.76 -34.45
C ARG A 258 4.49 -33.97 -35.58
#